data_AF-A0A8D2KXP1-F1
#
_entry.id   AF-A0A8D2KXP1-F1
#
_cell.length_a   1.000
_cell.length_b   1.000
_cell.length_c   1.000
_cell.angle_alpha   90.00
_cell.angle_beta   90.00
_cell.angle_gamma   90.00
#
_symmetry.space_group_name_H-M   'P 1'
#
loop_
_entity.id
_entity.type
_entity.pdbx_description
1 polymer ?
#
loop_
_entity_poly.entity_id
_entity_poly.type
_entity_poly.pdbx_seq_one_letter_code
_entity_poly.pdbx_strand_id
1 'polypeptide(L)'
;MVGRNTETLTLTLSILIKGIGIREVILTNGCPVGESKCIVRIEECRGPTDCGWGKPISESLTSVKMPCIFIPPENRFQYVWKMLIPDQQSLILPNDSAILEVHRDTHPVAFECDTSEDEDLIATVKYTVYTTAELETRRLKKPSTDIVLVFVLITGVIVCVGVIFAIIFIILNCYTPSSEVQFNQGMEWDDSQMALQSKWTLRRVFVEERN
;
A
#
# COMPACT_ATOMS: atom_id res chain seq x y z
N MET A 1 -36.51 -20.52 32.49
CA MET A 1 -35.38 -20.05 33.32
C MET A 1 -34.09 -20.53 32.69
N VAL A 2 -33.07 -19.67 32.73
CA VAL A 2 -31.82 -19.62 31.94
C VAL A 2 -30.86 -20.81 32.19
N GLY A 3 -30.08 -21.19 31.17
CA GLY A 3 -28.79 -21.90 31.35
C GLY A 3 -28.26 -22.67 30.14
N ARG A 4 -27.79 -21.97 29.09
CA ARG A 4 -26.37 -21.93 28.63
C ARG A 4 -25.74 -23.28 28.24
N ASN A 5 -25.55 -23.49 26.93
CA ASN A 5 -24.26 -23.82 26.28
C ASN A 5 -24.44 -24.01 24.76
N THR A 6 -24.96 -22.99 24.07
CA THR A 6 -24.58 -22.80 22.67
C THR A 6 -23.23 -22.11 22.70
N GLU A 7 -22.15 -22.89 22.63
CA GLU A 7 -20.84 -22.39 22.22
C GLU A 7 -20.93 -22.03 20.73
N THR A 8 -21.67 -20.95 20.48
CA THR A 8 -21.49 -20.15 19.29
C THR A 8 -20.05 -19.64 19.42
N LEU A 9 -19.12 -20.28 18.72
CA LEU A 9 -17.89 -19.62 18.28
C LEU A 9 -18.34 -18.49 17.35
N THR A 10 -18.91 -17.46 17.97
CA THR A 10 -18.79 -16.09 17.52
C THR A 10 -17.28 -15.91 17.49
N LEU A 11 -16.71 -16.12 16.30
CA LEU A 11 -15.54 -15.36 15.94
C LEU A 11 -15.96 -13.92 16.21
N THR A 12 -15.59 -13.38 17.38
CA THR A 12 -15.57 -11.96 17.68
C THR A 12 -14.48 -11.33 16.81
N LEU A 13 -14.58 -11.54 15.50
CA LEU A 13 -14.32 -10.50 14.55
C LEU A 13 -15.56 -9.60 14.61
N SER A 14 -15.75 -8.92 15.73
CA SER A 14 -16.37 -7.61 15.72
C SER A 14 -15.39 -6.70 14.98
N ILE A 15 -15.21 -6.94 13.67
CA ILE A 15 -14.84 -5.84 12.80
C ILE A 15 -15.93 -4.83 13.11
N LEU A 16 -15.53 -3.67 13.62
CA LEU A 16 -16.42 -2.56 13.84
C LEU A 16 -16.91 -2.13 12.45
N ILE A 17 -17.87 -2.86 11.87
CA ILE A 17 -18.47 -2.54 10.59
C ILE A 17 -19.42 -1.39 10.92
N LYS A 18 -18.88 -0.17 10.89
CA LYS A 18 -19.70 1.01 10.84
C LYS A 18 -20.45 0.98 9.50
N GLY A 19 -21.76 1.24 9.53
CA GLY A 19 -22.65 1.08 8.39
C GLY A 19 -23.25 -0.32 8.28
N ILE A 20 -23.38 -0.83 7.06
CA ILE A 20 -24.05 -2.11 6.76
C ILE A 20 -23.00 -3.17 6.44
N GLY A 21 -23.21 -4.41 6.88
CA GLY A 21 -22.43 -5.57 6.44
C GLY A 21 -23.29 -6.82 6.25
N ILE A 22 -22.78 -7.82 5.53
CA ILE A 22 -23.37 -9.15 5.45
C ILE A 22 -22.55 -10.10 6.34
N ARG A 23 -23.21 -10.92 7.16
CA ARG A 23 -22.58 -12.03 7.89
C ARG A 23 -23.23 -13.37 7.53
N GLU A 24 -22.41 -14.40 7.41
CA GLU A 24 -22.87 -15.78 7.33
C GLU A 24 -23.03 -16.34 8.75
N VAL A 25 -24.22 -16.84 9.06
CA VAL A 25 -24.51 -17.54 10.31
C VAL A 25 -24.29 -19.02 10.09
N ILE A 26 -23.35 -19.54 10.86
CA ILE A 26 -22.83 -20.89 10.70
C ILE A 26 -23.14 -21.70 11.95
N LEU A 27 -23.76 -22.86 11.78
CA LEU A 27 -23.95 -23.84 12.83
C LEU A 27 -22.78 -24.84 12.83
N THR A 28 -22.28 -25.12 14.03
CA THR A 28 -21.20 -26.09 14.30
C THR A 28 -21.72 -27.42 14.84
N ASN A 29 -23.02 -27.50 15.19
CA ASN A 29 -23.66 -28.69 15.72
C ASN A 29 -25.08 -28.82 15.12
N GLY A 30 -25.48 -30.04 14.73
CA GLY A 30 -26.82 -30.33 14.20
C GLY A 30 -26.97 -30.17 12.68
N CYS A 31 -25.87 -30.11 11.92
CA CYS A 31 -25.92 -30.04 10.47
C CYS A 31 -26.46 -31.35 9.86
N PRO A 32 -27.43 -31.28 8.92
CA PRO A 32 -27.87 -32.46 8.19
C PRO A 32 -26.69 -32.99 7.35
N VAL A 33 -26.50 -34.31 7.33
CA VAL A 33 -25.43 -34.99 6.56
C VAL A 33 -24.02 -34.93 7.18
N GLY A 34 -23.89 -34.82 8.51
CA GLY A 34 -22.64 -35.12 9.22
C GLY A 34 -21.48 -34.16 8.98
N GLU A 35 -21.73 -33.01 8.35
CA GLU A 35 -20.77 -31.93 8.22
C GLU A 35 -20.50 -31.27 9.59
N SER A 36 -19.25 -30.95 9.88
CA SER A 36 -18.86 -30.30 11.14
C SER A 36 -19.24 -28.82 11.20
N LYS A 37 -19.64 -28.24 10.06
CA LYS A 37 -19.94 -26.81 9.92
C LYS A 37 -20.87 -26.59 8.72
N CYS A 38 -22.03 -25.97 8.92
CA CYS A 38 -22.97 -25.65 7.84
C CYS A 38 -23.48 -24.20 7.92
N ILE A 39 -23.61 -23.55 6.76
CA ILE A 39 -24.17 -22.20 6.65
C ILE A 39 -25.69 -22.34 6.65
N VAL A 40 -26.35 -21.68 7.59
CA VAL A 40 -27.81 -21.85 7.78
C VAL A 40 -28.57 -20.58 7.45
N ARG A 41 -27.92 -19.42 7.56
CA ARG A 41 -28.55 -18.15 7.25
C ARG A 41 -27.50 -17.11 6.86
N ILE A 42 -27.86 -16.25 5.92
CA ILE A 42 -27.15 -15.00 5.66
C ILE A 42 -27.93 -13.89 6.37
N GLU A 43 -27.25 -13.06 7.14
CA GLU A 43 -27.86 -11.99 7.94
C GLU A 43 -27.19 -10.65 7.63
N GLU A 44 -28.02 -9.63 7.42
CA GLU A 44 -27.58 -8.25 7.25
C GLU A 44 -27.37 -7.61 8.63
N CYS A 45 -26.16 -7.15 8.90
CA CYS A 45 -25.80 -6.46 10.14
C CYS A 45 -25.87 -4.96 9.92
N ARG A 46 -26.60 -4.25 10.79
CA ARG A 46 -26.60 -2.79 10.84
C ARG A 46 -25.75 -2.33 12.03
N GLY A 47 -24.72 -1.54 11.72
CA GLY A 47 -23.87 -0.84 12.68
C GLY A 47 -24.27 0.63 12.83
N PRO A 48 -23.42 1.44 13.47
CA PRO A 48 -23.60 2.89 13.54
C PRO A 48 -23.67 3.52 12.14
N THR A 49 -24.54 4.52 11.96
CA THR A 49 -24.69 5.22 10.67
C THR A 49 -23.42 5.99 10.30
N ASP A 50 -22.77 6.68 11.23
CA ASP A 50 -21.53 7.40 10.96
C ASP A 50 -20.32 6.44 10.87
N CYS A 51 -19.82 6.28 9.64
CA CYS A 51 -18.66 5.45 9.32
C CYS A 51 -17.33 6.19 9.49
N GLY A 52 -17.37 7.52 9.64
CA GLY A 52 -16.20 8.38 9.72
C GLY A 52 -15.51 8.54 8.37
N TRP A 53 -14.18 8.64 8.41
CA TRP A 53 -13.36 8.93 7.23
C TRP A 53 -13.00 7.68 6.44
N GLY A 54 -13.45 7.63 5.18
CA GLY A 54 -13.16 6.57 4.22
C GLY A 54 -11.84 6.79 3.45
N LYS A 55 -11.43 5.76 2.70
CA LYS A 55 -10.31 5.85 1.74
C LYS A 55 -10.83 5.76 0.31
N PRO A 56 -10.36 6.62 -0.60
CA PRO A 56 -10.76 6.55 -2.01
C PRO A 56 -10.31 5.24 -2.66
N ILE A 57 -11.07 4.73 -3.64
CA ILE A 57 -10.73 3.51 -4.39
C ILE A 57 -9.50 3.75 -5.26
N SER A 58 -9.50 4.90 -5.94
CA SER A 58 -8.39 5.29 -6.80
C SER A 58 -8.08 6.75 -6.62
N GLU A 59 -6.80 7.02 -6.43
CA GLU A 59 -6.27 8.35 -6.21
C GLU A 59 -5.18 8.62 -7.25
N SER A 60 -5.59 9.17 -8.40
CA SER A 60 -4.69 9.65 -9.47
C SER A 60 -4.28 11.09 -9.18
N LEU A 61 -3.32 11.69 -9.89
CA LEU A 61 -2.93 13.11 -9.68
C LEU A 61 -4.04 14.10 -10.08
N THR A 62 -4.87 13.75 -11.06
CA THR A 62 -5.88 14.65 -11.65
C THR A 62 -7.28 14.40 -11.13
N SER A 63 -7.65 13.14 -10.87
CA SER A 63 -8.97 12.74 -10.38
C SER A 63 -8.93 11.76 -9.21
N VAL A 64 -9.96 11.81 -8.38
CA VAL A 64 -10.18 10.93 -7.23
C VAL A 64 -11.53 10.25 -7.37
N LYS A 65 -11.56 8.92 -7.18
CA LYS A 65 -12.79 8.12 -7.17
C LYS A 65 -13.10 7.68 -5.75
N MET A 66 -14.26 8.09 -5.25
CA MET A 66 -14.72 7.83 -3.88
C MET A 66 -16.01 7.00 -3.94
N PRO A 67 -16.06 5.84 -3.28
CA PRO A 67 -17.30 5.05 -3.18
C PRO A 67 -18.15 5.48 -1.99
N CYS A 68 -19.45 5.29 -2.09
CA CYS A 68 -20.35 5.19 -0.94
C CYS A 68 -20.33 3.77 -0.37
N ILE A 69 -20.91 3.60 0.83
CA ILE A 69 -21.14 2.27 1.39
C ILE A 69 -22.36 1.67 0.71
N PHE A 70 -22.19 0.50 0.09
CA PHE A 70 -23.27 -0.22 -0.56
C PHE A 70 -23.15 -1.72 -0.28
N ILE A 71 -24.28 -2.41 -0.34
CA ILE A 71 -24.36 -3.86 -0.32
C ILE A 71 -25.15 -4.33 -1.54
N PRO A 72 -24.69 -5.34 -2.30
CA PRO A 72 -25.49 -5.89 -3.38
C PRO A 72 -26.82 -6.47 -2.86
N PRO A 73 -27.97 -6.20 -3.51
CA PRO A 73 -28.14 -5.51 -4.78
C PRO A 73 -28.17 -3.97 -4.66
N GLU A 74 -27.44 -3.27 -5.52
CA GLU A 74 -27.19 -1.81 -5.43
C GLU A 74 -28.46 -0.95 -5.58
N ASN A 75 -29.48 -1.45 -6.28
CA ASN A 75 -30.70 -0.72 -6.61
C ASN A 75 -31.66 -0.43 -5.44
N ARG A 76 -31.38 -0.93 -4.23
CA ARG A 76 -32.22 -0.66 -3.04
C ARG A 76 -31.82 0.62 -2.29
N PHE A 77 -30.63 1.14 -2.56
CA PHE A 77 -30.08 2.27 -1.84
C PHE A 77 -30.13 3.54 -2.67
N GLN A 78 -30.38 4.65 -1.99
CA GLN A 78 -30.25 6.00 -2.54
C GLN A 78 -28.95 6.61 -2.01
N TYR A 79 -28.18 7.24 -2.91
CA TYR A 79 -26.92 7.88 -2.57
C TYR A 79 -27.05 9.39 -2.75
N VAL A 80 -26.63 10.14 -1.73
CA VAL A 80 -26.60 11.60 -1.79
C VAL A 80 -25.19 12.08 -1.47
N TRP A 81 -24.55 12.67 -2.48
CA TRP A 81 -23.24 13.28 -2.31
C TRP A 81 -23.37 14.74 -1.85
N LYS A 82 -22.55 15.11 -0.88
CA LYS A 82 -22.46 16.45 -0.33
C LYS A 82 -21.01 16.90 -0.31
N MET A 83 -20.78 18.14 -0.67
CA MET A 83 -19.49 18.81 -0.50
C MET A 83 -19.52 19.59 0.81
N LEU A 84 -18.57 19.30 1.69
CA LEU A 84 -18.38 19.99 2.96
C LEU A 84 -17.43 21.18 2.74
N ILE A 85 -18.00 22.37 2.75
CA ILE A 85 -17.26 23.64 2.64
C ILE A 85 -17.07 24.17 4.06
N PRO A 86 -15.84 24.54 4.48
CA PRO A 86 -15.63 25.18 5.78
C PRO A 86 -16.43 26.48 5.87
N ASP A 87 -17.06 26.72 7.02
CA ASP A 87 -17.87 27.92 7.31
C ASP A 87 -19.15 28.12 6.46
N GLN A 88 -19.57 27.11 5.70
CA GLN A 88 -20.80 27.15 4.91
C GLN A 88 -21.62 25.85 5.06
N GLN A 89 -22.91 25.91 4.68
CA GLN A 89 -23.77 24.74 4.59
C GLN A 89 -23.27 23.78 3.50
N SER A 90 -23.41 22.48 3.74
CA SER A 90 -22.98 21.46 2.79
C SER A 90 -23.74 21.58 1.47
N LEU A 91 -23.01 21.56 0.36
CA LEU A 91 -23.57 21.66 -0.98
C LEU A 91 -23.93 20.27 -1.50
N ILE A 92 -25.20 20.03 -1.77
CA ILE A 92 -25.65 18.76 -2.36
C ILE A 92 -25.23 18.71 -3.83
N LEU A 93 -24.53 17.66 -4.21
CA LEU A 93 -24.13 17.40 -5.59
C LEU A 93 -25.27 16.67 -6.33
N PRO A 94 -25.45 16.93 -7.63
CA PRO A 94 -26.49 16.27 -8.43
C PRO A 94 -26.16 14.81 -8.78
N ASN A 95 -25.05 14.25 -8.26
CA ASN A 95 -24.66 12.87 -8.54
C ASN A 95 -25.36 11.93 -7.57
N ASP A 96 -26.09 10.95 -8.11
CA ASP A 96 -26.86 9.92 -7.42
C ASP A 96 -26.18 8.53 -7.47
N SER A 97 -25.01 8.43 -8.10
CA SER A 97 -24.28 7.17 -8.21
C SER A 97 -23.50 6.81 -6.94
N ALA A 98 -23.29 5.51 -6.72
CA ALA A 98 -22.50 5.00 -5.61
C ALA A 98 -21.00 5.38 -5.69
N ILE A 99 -20.52 5.88 -6.83
CA ILE A 99 -19.11 6.28 -7.02
C ILE A 99 -19.06 7.70 -7.58
N LEU A 100 -18.47 8.60 -6.81
CA LEU A 100 -18.21 9.97 -7.26
C LEU A 100 -16.76 10.10 -7.73
N GLU A 101 -16.60 10.49 -8.99
CA GLU A 101 -15.31 10.93 -9.56
C GLU A 101 -15.25 12.46 -9.56
N VAL A 102 -14.27 13.02 -8.85
CA VAL A 102 -14.02 14.46 -8.82
C VAL A 102 -12.63 14.78 -9.33
N HIS A 103 -12.50 15.93 -9.99
CA HIS A 103 -11.19 16.49 -10.33
C HIS A 103 -10.59 17.19 -9.13
N ARG A 104 -9.25 17.19 -9.06
CA ARG A 104 -8.54 17.92 -8.02
C ARG A 104 -8.52 19.40 -8.30
N ASP A 105 -9.04 20.16 -7.34
CA ASP A 105 -8.95 21.61 -7.32
C ASP A 105 -7.73 22.10 -6.52
N THR A 106 -7.53 23.42 -6.52
CA THR A 106 -6.43 24.10 -5.82
C THR A 106 -6.50 24.05 -4.30
N HIS A 107 -7.66 23.72 -3.73
CA HIS A 107 -7.88 23.66 -2.29
C HIS A 107 -8.34 22.26 -1.86
N PRO A 108 -7.97 21.81 -0.65
CA PRO A 108 -8.46 20.55 -0.13
C PRO A 108 -9.95 20.66 0.20
N VAL A 109 -10.73 19.72 -0.30
CA VAL A 109 -12.20 19.69 -0.14
C VAL A 109 -12.60 18.39 0.53
N ALA A 110 -13.57 18.45 1.44
CA ALA A 110 -14.16 17.27 2.03
C ALA A 110 -15.49 16.94 1.36
N PHE A 111 -15.72 15.66 1.10
CA PHE A 111 -16.97 15.14 0.56
C PHE A 111 -17.61 14.20 1.58
N GLU A 112 -18.93 14.17 1.61
CA GLU A 112 -19.74 13.27 2.43
C GLU A 112 -20.70 12.53 1.52
N CYS A 113 -20.82 11.22 1.69
CA CYS A 113 -21.86 10.42 1.05
C CYS A 113 -22.78 9.86 2.11
N ASP A 114 -24.07 10.10 1.93
CA ASP A 114 -25.15 9.46 2.67
C ASP A 114 -25.77 8.35 1.82
N THR A 115 -25.82 7.15 2.40
CA THR A 115 -26.56 6.01 1.87
C THR A 115 -27.84 5.85 2.68
N SER A 116 -28.99 5.96 2.02
CA SER A 116 -30.31 5.75 2.63
C SER A 116 -31.09 4.62 1.95
N GLU A 117 -31.93 3.93 2.71
CA GLU A 117 -32.86 2.89 2.25
C GLU A 117 -34.26 3.28 2.74
N ASP A 118 -35.23 3.42 1.83
CA ASP A 118 -36.61 3.82 2.18
C ASP A 118 -36.69 5.06 3.10
N GLU A 119 -35.89 6.09 2.83
CA GLU A 119 -35.73 7.34 3.63
C GLU A 119 -35.00 7.19 4.98
N ASP A 120 -34.65 5.97 5.40
CA ASP A 120 -33.81 5.74 6.56
C ASP A 120 -32.33 5.88 6.20
N LEU A 121 -31.62 6.77 6.89
CA LEU A 121 -30.17 6.92 6.75
C LEU A 121 -29.47 5.69 7.34
N ILE A 122 -28.76 4.93 6.50
CA ILE A 122 -28.11 3.71 6.93
C ILE A 122 -26.62 3.87 7.14
N ALA A 123 -25.96 4.66 6.30
CA ALA A 123 -24.52 4.91 6.43
C ALA A 123 -24.14 6.30 5.91
N THR A 124 -23.21 6.94 6.60
CA THR A 124 -22.58 8.20 6.20
C THR A 124 -21.07 8.00 6.20
N VAL A 125 -20.41 8.34 5.10
CA VAL A 125 -18.95 8.26 4.98
C VAL A 125 -18.38 9.58 4.47
N LYS A 126 -17.24 9.99 5.04
CA LYS A 126 -16.55 11.24 4.72
C LYS A 126 -15.23 10.97 4.00
N TYR A 127 -14.89 11.79 3.04
CA TYR A 127 -13.64 11.72 2.27
C TYR A 127 -12.96 13.09 2.26
N THR A 128 -11.65 13.12 2.40
CA THR A 128 -10.85 14.33 2.18
C THR A 128 -10.12 14.18 0.86
N VAL A 129 -10.38 15.08 -0.08
CA VAL A 129 -9.64 15.18 -1.33
C VAL A 129 -8.55 16.22 -1.12
N TYR A 130 -7.32 15.72 -0.94
CA TYR A 130 -6.12 16.56 -0.81
C TYR A 130 -5.68 17.13 -2.16
N THR A 131 -4.92 18.21 -2.11
CA THR A 131 -4.33 18.84 -3.31
C THR A 131 -3.21 17.98 -3.92
N THR A 132 -2.83 18.26 -5.16
CA THR A 132 -1.71 17.58 -5.83
C THR A 132 -0.40 17.70 -5.05
N ALA A 133 -0.08 18.89 -4.54
CA ALA A 133 1.14 19.15 -3.78
C ALA A 133 1.21 18.36 -2.46
N GLU A 134 0.08 18.22 -1.75
CA GLU A 134 0.00 17.43 -0.52
C GLU A 134 0.16 15.93 -0.78
N LEU A 135 -0.32 15.46 -1.93
CA LEU A 135 -0.14 14.06 -2.34
C LEU A 135 1.25 13.73 -2.80
N GLU A 136 1.91 14.64 -3.52
CA GLU A 136 3.31 14.49 -3.86
C GLU A 136 4.16 14.46 -2.60
N THR A 137 3.94 15.36 -1.66
CA THR A 137 4.66 15.35 -0.37
C THR A 137 4.34 14.09 0.44
N ARG A 138 3.09 13.60 0.48
CA ARG A 138 2.76 12.31 1.12
C ARG A 138 3.37 11.10 0.42
N ARG A 139 3.41 11.06 -0.91
CA ARG A 139 4.08 9.99 -1.68
C ARG A 139 5.59 10.05 -1.50
N LEU A 140 6.19 11.23 -1.51
CA LEU A 140 7.61 11.45 -1.22
C LEU A 140 7.94 11.05 0.22
N LYS A 141 7.06 11.36 1.18
CA LYS A 141 7.23 11.03 2.60
C LYS A 141 6.84 9.60 2.96
N LYS A 142 6.13 8.90 2.07
CA LYS A 142 5.89 7.46 2.14
C LYS A 142 6.84 6.79 1.15
N PRO A 143 8.14 6.63 1.50
CA PRO A 143 8.98 5.74 0.74
C PRO A 143 8.33 4.35 0.87
N SER A 144 7.67 3.93 -0.21
CA SER A 144 7.41 2.54 -0.49
C SER A 144 8.74 1.83 -0.35
N THR A 145 8.77 0.83 0.55
CA THR A 145 9.95 0.10 1.04
C THR A 145 10.90 0.97 1.85
N ASP A 146 10.88 0.73 3.17
CA ASP A 146 11.80 1.27 4.17
C ASP A 146 13.21 1.38 3.60
N ILE A 147 13.69 2.60 3.41
CA ILE A 147 15.06 2.87 2.98
C ILE A 147 16.06 2.11 3.88
N VAL A 148 15.68 1.92 5.16
CA VAL A 148 16.38 1.08 6.15
C VAL A 148 16.46 -0.38 5.71
N LEU A 149 15.36 -0.98 5.24
CA LEU A 149 15.35 -2.36 4.74
C LEU A 149 16.27 -2.51 3.52
N VAL A 150 16.27 -1.53 2.63
CA VAL A 150 17.18 -1.49 1.47
C VAL A 150 18.64 -1.39 1.93
N PHE A 151 18.95 -0.53 2.89
CA PHE A 151 20.29 -0.42 3.47
C PHE A 151 20.73 -1.71 4.16
N VAL A 152 19.85 -2.36 4.92
CA VAL A 152 20.12 -3.65 5.59
C VAL A 152 20.37 -4.76 4.58
N LEU A 153 19.60 -4.80 3.49
CA LEU A 153 19.81 -5.77 2.41
C LEU A 153 21.15 -5.56 1.71
N ILE A 154 21.49 -4.32 1.34
CA ILE A 154 22.76 -4.01 0.65
C ILE A 154 23.96 -4.34 1.56
N THR A 155 23.91 -3.92 2.82
CA THR A 155 24.98 -4.21 3.78
C THR A 155 25.10 -5.71 4.07
N GLY A 156 23.98 -6.43 4.18
CA GLY A 156 23.97 -7.89 4.34
C GLY A 156 24.62 -8.62 3.17
N VAL A 157 24.34 -8.23 1.92
CA VAL A 157 24.97 -8.83 0.73
C VAL A 157 26.49 -8.62 0.73
N ILE A 158 26.97 -7.42 1.07
CA ILE A 158 28.41 -7.11 1.12
C ILE A 158 29.11 -8.00 2.16
N VAL A 159 28.53 -8.14 3.35
CA VAL A 159 29.08 -8.99 4.42
C VAL A 159 29.09 -10.47 3.99
N CYS A 160 27.99 -10.97 3.41
CA CYS A 160 27.92 -12.35 2.91
C CYS A 160 28.99 -12.64 1.86
N VAL A 161 29.20 -11.73 0.90
CA VAL A 161 30.25 -11.85 -0.13
C VAL A 161 31.64 -11.87 0.53
N GLY A 162 31.90 -10.99 1.49
CA GLY A 162 33.16 -10.97 2.23
C GLY A 162 33.46 -12.27 2.98
N VAL A 163 32.45 -12.87 3.60
CA VAL A 163 32.59 -14.17 4.28
C VAL A 163 32.89 -15.29 3.29
N ILE A 164 32.21 -15.31 2.14
CA ILE A 164 32.48 -16.29 1.08
C ILE A 164 33.93 -16.18 0.58
N PHE A 165 34.40 -14.96 0.33
CA PHE A 165 35.80 -14.74 -0.06
C PHE A 165 36.77 -15.22 1.02
N ALA A 166 36.53 -14.89 2.29
CA ALA A 166 37.37 -15.34 3.40
C ALA A 166 37.43 -16.87 3.49
N ILE A 167 36.29 -17.57 3.33
CA ILE A 167 36.24 -19.03 3.32
C ILE A 167 37.04 -19.61 2.14
N ILE A 168 36.89 -19.04 0.94
CA ILE A 168 37.68 -19.46 -0.23
C ILE A 168 39.18 -19.27 0.04
N PHE A 169 39.58 -18.13 0.58
CA PHE A 169 40.99 -17.89 0.94
C PHE A 169 41.48 -18.88 1.99
N ILE A 170 40.69 -19.19 3.02
CA ILE A 170 41.06 -20.18 4.02
C ILE A 170 41.21 -21.56 3.39
N ILE A 171 40.31 -21.97 2.49
CA ILE A 171 40.41 -23.25 1.78
C ILE A 171 41.67 -23.29 0.90
N LEU A 172 41.97 -22.23 0.15
CA LEU A 172 43.17 -22.14 -0.68
C LEU A 172 44.46 -22.16 0.17
N ASN A 173 44.48 -21.46 1.30
CA ASN A 173 45.62 -21.44 2.23
C ASN A 173 45.76 -22.77 2.99
N CYS A 174 44.66 -23.44 3.34
CA CYS A 174 44.69 -24.75 4.00
C CYS A 174 45.00 -25.90 3.03
N TYR A 175 44.70 -25.75 1.73
CA TYR A 175 44.98 -26.76 0.70
C TYR A 175 46.38 -26.63 0.09
N THR A 176 47.17 -25.61 0.47
CA THR A 176 48.55 -25.46 -0.01
C THR A 176 49.60 -25.68 1.10
N PRO A 177 49.77 -26.90 1.64
CA PRO A 177 51.06 -27.28 2.21
C PRO A 177 52.03 -27.56 1.05
N SER A 178 52.94 -26.62 0.81
CA SER A 178 54.20 -26.80 0.06
C SER A 178 54.14 -27.65 -1.23
N SER A 179 53.84 -27.02 -2.35
CA SER A 179 54.62 -27.21 -3.58
C SER A 179 54.36 -26.04 -4.52
N GLU A 180 55.41 -25.64 -5.22
CA GLU A 180 55.48 -24.47 -6.09
C GLU A 180 54.21 -24.22 -6.91
N VAL A 181 53.45 -23.19 -6.52
CA VAL A 181 52.56 -22.51 -7.45
C VAL A 181 53.40 -21.41 -8.09
N GLN A 182 53.85 -21.66 -9.33
CA GLN A 182 54.21 -20.57 -10.23
C GLN A 182 53.02 -19.63 -10.31
N PHE A 183 53.18 -18.45 -9.71
CA PHE A 183 52.29 -17.32 -9.83
C PHE A 183 52.36 -16.79 -11.27
N ASN A 184 51.69 -17.48 -12.20
CA ASN A 184 51.30 -16.91 -13.49
C ASN A 184 49.79 -16.73 -13.50
N GLN A 185 49.35 -15.78 -12.69
CA GLN A 185 48.25 -14.90 -13.03
C GLN A 185 48.41 -13.63 -12.21
N GLY A 186 49.39 -12.82 -12.64
CA GLY A 186 49.25 -11.39 -12.48
C GLY A 186 47.93 -11.00 -13.15
N MET A 187 47.01 -10.42 -12.37
CA MET A 187 46.16 -9.37 -12.94
C MET A 187 47.14 -8.32 -13.48
N GLU A 188 47.44 -8.44 -14.76
CA GLU A 188 47.95 -7.33 -15.55
C GLU A 188 46.86 -6.27 -15.50
N TRP A 189 47.06 -5.30 -14.63
CA TRP A 189 46.45 -4.00 -14.81
C TRP A 189 47.00 -3.49 -16.13
N ASP A 190 46.14 -3.46 -17.14
CA ASP A 190 46.42 -2.76 -18.38
C ASP A 190 46.67 -1.28 -18.02
N ASP A 191 47.93 -0.93 -17.79
CA ASP A 191 48.44 0.43 -17.61
C ASP A 191 48.15 1.32 -18.85
N SER A 192 47.54 0.76 -19.89
CA SER A 192 47.04 1.48 -21.07
C SER A 192 45.85 2.41 -20.79
N GLN A 193 45.15 2.29 -19.65
CA GLN A 193 44.01 3.19 -19.35
C GLN A 193 44.34 4.35 -18.38
N MET A 194 45.57 4.45 -17.86
CA MET A 194 46.02 5.65 -17.14
C MET A 194 46.96 6.54 -17.99
N ALA A 195 47.52 6.04 -19.09
CA ALA A 195 48.27 6.85 -20.04
C ALA A 195 47.39 7.65 -21.03
N LEU A 196 46.08 7.36 -21.11
CA LEU A 196 45.13 8.04 -22.00
C LEU A 196 44.24 9.09 -21.31
N GLN A 197 44.43 9.40 -20.03
CA GLN A 197 43.82 10.58 -19.39
C GLN A 197 44.81 11.72 -19.16
N SER A 198 46.13 11.46 -19.09
CA SER A 198 47.15 12.51 -18.91
C SER A 198 47.64 13.15 -20.22
N LYS A 199 47.46 12.50 -21.38
CA LYS A 199 47.81 13.06 -22.70
C LYS A 199 46.76 14.01 -23.31
N TRP A 200 45.51 13.97 -22.83
CA TRP A 200 44.44 14.84 -23.33
C TRP A 200 44.29 16.16 -22.54
N THR A 201 44.85 16.25 -21.34
CA THR A 201 44.85 17.47 -20.52
C THR A 201 46.02 18.39 -20.86
N LEU A 202 47.19 17.86 -21.25
CA LEU A 202 48.35 18.69 -21.64
C LEU A 202 48.32 19.15 -23.10
N ARG A 203 47.56 18.51 -23.99
CA ARG A 203 47.38 18.97 -25.38
C ARG A 203 46.28 20.02 -25.57
N ARG A 204 45.54 20.37 -24.50
CA ARG A 204 44.57 21.48 -24.54
C ARG A 204 45.13 22.80 -24.02
N VAL A 205 46.25 22.79 -23.30
CA VAL A 205 46.90 24.02 -22.82
C VAL A 205 47.84 24.62 -23.86
N PHE A 206 48.37 23.82 -24.80
CA PHE A 206 49.40 24.30 -25.76
C PHE A 206 48.87 24.68 -27.17
N VAL A 207 47.55 24.62 -27.40
CA VAL A 207 46.94 25.07 -28.67
C VAL A 207 46.32 26.48 -28.54
N GLU A 208 46.16 26.99 -27.31
CA GLU A 208 45.68 28.36 -27.03
C GLU A 208 46.84 29.36 -26.83
N GLU A 209 48.03 29.08 -27.35
CA GLU A 209 49.19 29.99 -27.21
C GLU A 209 50.09 30.02 -28.46
N ARG A 210 49.54 29.64 -29.62
CA ARG A 210 50.22 29.86 -30.90
C ARG A 210 49.32 29.92 -32.15
N ASN A 211 48.11 30.48 -32.03
CA ASN A 211 47.43 31.17 -33.14
C ASN A 211 46.26 32.01 -32.62
#